data_AF-A0A9N7NAW4-F1
#
_entry.id   AF-A0A9N7NAW4-F1
#
_cell.length_a   1.000
_cell.length_b   1.000
_cell.length_c   1.000
_cell.angle_alpha   90.00
_cell.angle_beta   90.00
_cell.angle_gamma   90.00
#
_symmetry.space_group_name_H-M   'P 1'
#
loop_
_entity.id
_entity.type
_entity.pdbx_description
1 polymer ?
#
loop_
_entity_poly.entity_id
_entity_poly.type
_entity_poly.pdbx_seq_one_letter_code
_entity_poly.pdbx_strand_id
1 'polypeptide(L)' 'VLTNSGNGYPILVSSTPKETLASYSLRDPPEVLSFLIRLARWGEALELP' A
#
# COMPACT_ATOMS: atom_id res chain seq x y z
N VAL A 1 -13.74 4.60 8.87
CA VAL A 1 -12.80 5.32 9.76
C VAL A 1 -11.56 5.88 9.04
N LEU A 2 -11.09 5.36 7.89
CA LEU A 2 -10.03 6.03 7.09
C LEU A 2 -10.49 6.53 5.71
N THR A 3 -11.50 5.89 5.10
CA THR A 3 -11.97 6.25 3.74
C THR A 3 -12.95 7.42 3.69
N ASN A 4 -13.61 7.74 4.80
CA ASN A 4 -14.69 8.75 4.83
C ASN A 4 -14.18 10.19 4.87
N SER A 5 -12.87 10.37 5.12
CA SER A 5 -12.23 11.68 5.26
C SER A 5 -11.15 11.92 4.19
N GLY A 6 -11.03 11.03 3.19
CA GLY A 6 -10.04 11.12 2.10
C GLY A 6 -8.57 10.91 2.50
N ASN A 7 -8.28 10.75 3.79
CA ASN A 7 -6.92 10.63 4.30
C ASN A 7 -6.50 9.17 4.44
N GLY A 8 -6.00 8.60 3.34
CA GLY A 8 -5.31 7.31 3.31
C GLY A 8 -5.79 6.40 2.20
N TYR A 9 -4.90 5.49 1.78
CA TYR A 9 -5.18 4.48 0.76
C TYR A 9 -5.33 3.12 1.45
N PRO A 10 -6.54 2.51 1.48
CA PRO A 10 -6.73 1.19 2.06
C PRO A 10 -6.00 0.14 1.21
N ILE A 11 -5.21 -0.72 1.87
CA ILE A 11 -4.47 -1.80 1.24
C ILE A 11 -4.92 -3.13 1.87
N LEU A 12 -5.32 -4.09 1.04
CA LEU A 12 -5.61 -5.45 1.46
C LEU A 12 -4.37 -6.33 1.34
N VAL A 13 -4.11 -7.18 2.33
CA VAL A 13 -3.13 -8.28 2.20
C VAL A 13 -3.86 -9.61 2.33
N SER A 14 -3.92 -10.40 1.26
CA SER A 14 -4.61 -11.69 1.25
C SER A 14 -4.06 -12.62 0.17
N SER A 15 -3.70 -13.85 0.54
CA SER A 15 -3.28 -14.88 -0.42
C SER A 15 -4.46 -15.44 -1.25
N THR A 16 -5.69 -15.17 -0.82
CA THR A 16 -6.93 -15.58 -1.48
C THR A 16 -7.77 -14.38 -1.92
N PRO A 17 -8.58 -14.50 -3.00
CA PRO A 17 -9.49 -13.45 -3.42
C PRO A 17 -10.49 -13.09 -2.31
N LYS A 18 -10.69 -11.79 -2.09
CA LYS A 18 -11.68 -11.26 -1.15
C LYS A 18 -12.33 -10.04 -1.76
N GLU A 19 -13.65 -9.94 -1.62
CA GLU A 19 -14.37 -8.72 -1.95
C GLU A 19 -13.94 -7.61 -0.97
N THR A 20 -13.49 -6.47 -1.50
CA THR A 20 -12.90 -5.40 -0.70
C THR A 20 -13.04 -4.05 -1.38
N LEU A 21 -13.06 -2.99 -0.57
CA LEU A 21 -12.98 -1.59 -1.02
C LEU A 21 -11.54 -1.06 -0.99
N ALA A 22 -10.54 -1.94 -0.85
CA ALA A 22 -9.13 -1.55 -0.87
C ALA A 22 -8.73 -1.03 -2.26
N SER A 23 -7.92 0.03 -2.28
CA SER A 23 -7.38 0.60 -3.52
C SER A 23 -6.23 -0.24 -4.08
N TYR A 24 -5.53 -0.97 -3.20
CA TYR A 24 -4.46 -1.89 -3.55
C TYR A 24 -4.61 -3.22 -2.84
N SER A 25 -4.17 -4.30 -3.49
CA SER A 25 -4.12 -5.64 -2.91
C SER A 25 -2.72 -6.22 -3.04
N LEU A 26 -2.24 -6.84 -1.97
CA LEU A 26 -0.98 -7.59 -1.89
C LEU A 26 -1.32 -9.03 -1.49
N ARG A 27 -0.53 -9.99 -1.93
CA ARG A 27 -0.83 -11.42 -1.87
C ARG A 27 -0.01 -12.17 -0.85
N ASP A 28 1.28 -11.86 -0.74
CA ASP A 28 2.24 -12.60 0.07
C ASP A 28 3.25 -11.69 0.79
N PRO A 29 3.92 -12.20 1.85
CA PRO A 29 4.89 -11.40 2.62
C PRO A 29 6.04 -10.81 1.77
N PRO A 30 6.62 -11.52 0.77
CA PRO A 30 7.57 -10.93 -0.17
C PRO A 30 7.04 -9.74 -0.98
N GLU A 31 5.80 -9.82 -1.47
CA GLU A 31 5.15 -8.70 -2.17
C GLU A 31 4.94 -7.50 -1.24
N VAL A 32 4.57 -7.75 0.02
CA VAL A 32 4.47 -6.70 1.05
C VAL A 32 5.81 -6.03 1.28
N LEU A 33 6.90 -6.79 1.42
CA LEU A 33 8.23 -6.23 1.59
C LEU A 33 8.64 -5.37 0.39
N SER A 34 8.38 -5.85 -0.82
CA SER A 34 8.66 -5.13 -2.06
C SER A 34 7.86 -3.82 -2.14
N PHE A 35 6.60 -3.84 -1.73
CA PHE A 35 5.76 -2.64 -1.63
C PHE A 35 6.32 -1.63 -0.63
N LEU A 36 6.69 -2.07 0.58
CA LEU A 36 7.25 -1.20 1.62
C LEU A 36 8.59 -0.58 1.21
N ILE A 37 9.46 -1.34 0.55
CA ILE A 37 10.74 -0.81 0.03
C ILE A 37 10.47 0.31 -0.99
N ARG A 38 9.52 0.12 -1.90
CA ARG A 38 9.14 1.16 -2.88
C ARG A 38 8.55 2.39 -2.20
N LEU A 39 7.72 2.19 -1.17
CA LEU A 39 7.10 3.28 -0.42
C LEU A 39 8.14 4.08 0.36
N ALA A 40 9.11 3.43 1.01
CA ALA A 40 10.20 4.09 1.71
C ALA A 40 11.05 4.96 0.76
N ARG A 41 11.39 4.43 -0.42
CA ARG A 41 12.15 5.16 -1.45
C ARG A 41 11.39 6.32 -2.08
N TRP A 42 10.06 6.30 -2.06
CA TRP A 42 9.26 7.41 -2.60
C TRP A 42 9.51 8.72 -1.85
N GLY A 43 9.80 8.65 -0.54
CA GLY A 43 10.19 9.82 0.26
C GLY A 43 11.58 10.37 -0.08
N GLU A 44 12.52 9.51 -0.52
CA GLU A 44 13.89 9.91 -0.89
C GLU A 44 13.94 10.67 -2.23
N ALA A 45 13.00 10.41 -3.14
CA ALA A 45 12.93 11.10 -4.44
C ALA A 45 12.52 12.59 -4.33
N LEU A 46 12.13 13.06 -3.14
CA LEU A 46 11.79 14.46 -2.88
C LEU A 46 12.98 15.31 -2.40
N GLU A 47 14.16 14.72 -2.23
CA GLU A 47 15.40 15.50 -2.08
C GLU A 47 15.85 15.99 -3.47
N LEU A 48 15.24 17.10 -3.90
CA LEU A 48 15.81 17.95 -4.96
C LEU A 48 17.16 18.51 -4.44
N PRO A 49 18.20 18.63 -5.29
CA PRO A 49 19.44 19.32 -4.92
C PRO A 49 19.22 20.80 -4.57
#